data_AF-F7XKJ5-F1
#
_entry.id   AF-F7XKJ5-F1
#
_cell.length_a   1.000
_cell.length_b   1.000
_cell.length_c   1.000
_cell.angle_alpha   90.00
_cell.angle_beta   90.00
_cell.angle_gamma   90.00
#
_symmetry.space_group_name_H-M   'P 1'
#
loop_
_entity.id
_entity.type
_entity.pdbx_description
1 polymer ?
#
loop_
_entity_poly.entity_id
_entity_poly.type
_entity_poly.pdbx_seq_one_letter_code
_entity_poly.pdbx_strand_id
1 'polypeptide(L)'
;MGQTYESGIAGARFGHLMSSYAAKNLGAKLLETETQSNEALLNGQRVVIKSAHKNTPSIGVTLNVLTNIESVVAILETKDSQAEGTHKYKVYKVSKEWYKANMKPSRSSPSATRNTRMVRCNLIRKHGEVLCDFTCHF
;
A
#
# COMPACT_ATOMS: atom_id res chain seq x y z
N MET A 1 -7.38 5.46 20.29
CA MET A 1 -6.08 6.01 19.88
C MET A 1 -6.19 6.48 18.43
N GLY A 2 -6.39 7.77 18.22
CA GLY A 2 -6.43 8.38 16.90
C GLY A 2 -5.02 8.78 16.47
N GLN A 3 -4.68 8.56 15.19
CA GLN A 3 -3.47 9.09 14.59
C GLN A 3 -3.43 10.61 14.79
N THR A 4 -2.37 11.14 15.39
CA THR A 4 -2.07 12.57 15.40
C THR A 4 -1.72 13.01 13.97
N TYR A 5 -1.94 14.28 13.64
CA TYR A 5 -1.59 14.88 12.35
C TYR A 5 -0.15 14.55 11.92
N GLU A 6 0.79 14.58 12.87
CA GLU A 6 2.20 14.22 12.67
C GLU A 6 2.42 12.75 12.29
N SER A 7 1.69 11.82 12.93
CA SER A 7 1.76 10.39 12.58
C SER A 7 1.22 10.10 11.18
N GLY A 8 0.29 10.93 10.69
CA GLY A 8 -0.21 10.86 9.31
C GLY A 8 0.83 11.31 8.28
N ILE A 9 1.54 12.42 8.55
CA ILE A 9 2.63 12.92 7.69
C ILE A 9 3.81 11.96 7.65
N ALA A 10 4.22 11.43 8.81
CA ALA A 10 5.28 10.43 8.89
C ALA A 10 4.91 9.15 8.11
N GLY A 11 3.67 8.68 8.23
CA GLY A 11 3.17 7.54 7.47
C GLY A 11 3.12 7.80 5.96
N ALA A 12 2.78 9.01 5.52
CA ALA A 12 2.79 9.38 4.11
C ALA A 12 4.22 9.41 3.54
N ARG A 13 5.17 10.03 4.25
CA ARG A 13 6.59 10.08 3.86
C ARG A 13 7.19 8.67 3.75
N PHE A 14 6.96 7.83 4.76
CA PHE A 14 7.41 6.44 4.73
C PHE A 14 6.77 5.65 3.57
N GLY A 15 5.47 5.83 3.35
CA GLY A 15 4.76 5.22 2.23
C GLY A 15 5.32 5.63 0.87
N HIS A 16 5.75 6.88 0.72
CA HIS A 16 6.37 7.37 -0.50
C HIS A 16 7.78 6.80 -0.70
N LEU A 17 8.64 6.84 0.33
CA LEU A 17 9.97 6.23 0.28
C LEU A 17 9.92 4.74 -0.06
N MET A 18 9.01 4.01 0.58
CA MET A 18 8.79 2.59 0.33
C MET A 18 8.25 2.34 -1.09
N SER A 19 7.37 3.21 -1.59
CA SER A 19 6.87 3.14 -2.96
C SER A 19 8.00 3.32 -3.97
N SER A 20 8.91 4.28 -3.76
CA SER A 20 10.08 4.49 -4.62
C SER A 20 11.04 3.31 -4.56
N TYR A 21 11.32 2.78 -3.36
CA TYR A 21 12.17 1.61 -3.19
C TYR A 21 11.58 0.38 -3.90
N ALA A 22 10.30 0.09 -3.68
CA ALA A 22 9.64 -1.05 -4.31
C ALA A 22 9.49 -0.87 -5.82
N ALA A 23 9.19 0.34 -6.31
CA ALA A 23 9.10 0.59 -7.74
C ALA A 23 10.42 0.25 -8.44
N LYS A 24 11.55 0.67 -7.88
CA LYS A 24 12.88 0.30 -8.39
C LYS A 24 13.11 -1.21 -8.41
N ASN A 25 12.74 -1.91 -7.33
CA ASN A 25 12.92 -3.36 -7.23
C ASN A 25 11.96 -4.18 -8.12
N LEU A 26 10.76 -3.66 -8.37
CA LEU A 26 9.74 -4.31 -9.21
C LEU A 26 9.88 -3.96 -10.70
N GLY A 27 10.82 -3.07 -11.07
CA GLY A 27 10.88 -2.51 -12.42
C GLY A 27 9.67 -1.64 -12.76
N ALA A 28 8.99 -1.09 -11.76
CA ALA A 28 7.87 -0.17 -11.96
C ALA A 28 8.37 1.27 -12.12
N LYS A 29 7.68 2.05 -12.95
CA LYS A 29 7.92 3.48 -13.12
C LYS A 29 6.88 4.27 -12.34
N LEU A 30 7.28 5.00 -11.30
CA LEU A 30 6.37 5.91 -10.61
C LEU A 30 5.82 6.96 -11.58
N LEU A 31 4.52 7.24 -11.48
CA LEU A 31 3.89 8.32 -12.22
C LEU A 31 4.12 9.62 -11.45
N GLU A 32 4.74 10.58 -12.11
CA GLU A 32 4.79 11.95 -11.59
C GLU A 32 3.38 12.55 -11.71
N THR A 33 2.64 12.51 -10.60
CA THR A 33 1.38 13.24 -10.48
C THR A 33 1.59 14.43 -9.56
N GLU A 34 0.85 15.51 -9.81
CA GLU A 34 0.86 16.73 -8.97
C GLU A 34 0.59 16.45 -7.48
N THR A 35 0.01 15.28 -7.18
CA THR A 35 -0.47 14.85 -5.87
C THR A 35 0.44 13.89 -5.12
N GLN A 36 1.67 13.62 -5.60
CA GLN A 36 2.55 12.57 -5.04
C GLN A 36 1.81 11.23 -4.88
N SER A 37 0.98 10.88 -5.86
CA SER A 37 0.24 9.62 -5.82
C SER A 37 1.25 8.48 -5.91
N ASN A 38 1.10 7.45 -5.08
CA ASN A 38 1.90 6.22 -5.20
C ASN A 38 1.49 5.39 -6.42
N GLU A 39 1.04 6.03 -7.50
CA GLU A 39 0.66 5.39 -8.74
C GLU A 39 1.92 5.09 -9.56
N ALA A 40 1.94 3.95 -10.22
CA ALA A 40 3.08 3.49 -11.00
C ALA A 40 2.62 2.73 -12.25
N LEU A 41 3.50 2.60 -13.23
CA LEU A 41 3.36 1.65 -14.32
C LEU A 41 4.22 0.42 -14.01
N LEU A 42 3.58 -0.74 -13.92
CA LEU A 42 4.23 -2.04 -13.75
C LEU A 42 3.83 -2.92 -14.93
N ASN A 43 4.79 -3.32 -15.77
CA ASN A 43 4.54 -4.11 -16.98
C ASN A 43 3.45 -3.51 -17.90
N GLY A 44 3.47 -2.18 -18.06
CA GLY A 44 2.47 -1.44 -18.85
C GLY A 44 1.11 -1.26 -18.18
N GLN A 45 0.88 -1.84 -17.00
CA GLN A 45 -0.36 -1.68 -16.23
C GLN A 45 -0.23 -0.57 -15.20
N ARG A 46 -1.25 0.29 -15.09
CA ARG A 46 -1.30 1.31 -14.04
C ARG A 46 -1.66 0.65 -12.71
N VAL A 47 -0.83 0.85 -11.69
CA VAL A 47 -0.99 0.26 -10.36
C VAL A 47 -0.87 1.33 -9.29
N VAL A 48 -1.35 1.04 -8.08
CA VAL A 48 -1.01 1.84 -6.89
C VAL A 48 -0.20 1.01 -5.91
N ILE A 49 0.88 1.59 -5.38
CA ILE A 49 1.75 0.96 -4.39
C ILE A 49 1.36 1.47 -2.99
N LYS A 50 1.05 0.54 -2.08
CA LYS A 50 0.72 0.85 -0.69
C LYS A 50 1.56 -0.01 0.24
N SER A 51 2.12 0.60 1.28
CA SER A 51 2.83 -0.11 2.33
C SER A 51 2.03 -0.15 3.63
N ALA A 52 2.25 -1.18 4.43
CA ALA A 52 1.70 -1.32 5.76
C ALA A 52 2.70 -1.98 6.71
N HIS A 53 2.90 -1.35 7.87
CA HIS A 53 3.67 -1.90 8.98
C HIS A 53 2.97 -3.14 9.56
N LYS A 54 3.70 -3.99 10.32
CA LYS A 54 3.20 -5.27 10.85
C LYS A 54 1.90 -5.15 11.68
N ASN A 55 1.72 -3.99 12.33
CA ASN A 55 0.56 -3.69 13.18
C ASN A 55 -0.59 -2.97 12.43
N THR A 56 -0.39 -2.59 11.16
CA THR A 56 -1.41 -1.91 10.36
C THR A 56 -2.37 -2.96 9.77
N PRO A 57 -3.65 -2.98 10.17
CA PRO A 57 -4.56 -4.07 9.83
C PRO A 57 -5.12 -3.98 8.40
N SER A 58 -4.99 -2.81 7.75
CA SER A 58 -5.57 -2.55 6.44
C SER A 58 -4.79 -1.50 5.65
N ILE A 59 -4.82 -1.63 4.33
CA ILE A 59 -4.38 -0.59 3.39
C ILE A 59 -5.59 0.17 2.87
N GLY A 60 -5.44 1.48 2.65
CA GLY A 60 -6.47 2.35 2.10
C GLY A 60 -6.09 2.87 0.72
N VAL A 61 -7.05 2.85 -0.20
CA VAL A 61 -6.95 3.48 -1.52
C VAL A 61 -8.16 4.38 -1.72
N THR A 62 -7.95 5.57 -2.26
CA THR A 62 -9.05 6.50 -2.55
C THR A 62 -9.82 6.04 -3.78
N LEU A 63 -11.11 6.36 -3.84
CA LEU A 63 -11.97 5.99 -4.97
C LEU A 63 -11.43 6.54 -6.30
N ASN A 64 -10.93 7.78 -6.31
CA ASN A 64 -10.33 8.41 -7.49
C ASN A 64 -9.09 7.66 -8.00
N VAL A 65 -8.29 7.06 -7.11
CA VAL A 65 -7.16 6.23 -7.54
C VAL A 65 -7.66 4.88 -8.05
N LEU A 66 -8.65 4.28 -7.39
CA LEU A 66 -9.24 3.00 -7.82
C LEU A 66 -9.90 3.03 -9.20
N THR A 67 -10.33 4.19 -9.70
CA THR A 67 -10.86 4.32 -11.07
C THR A 67 -9.77 4.26 -12.12
N ASN A 68 -8.54 4.62 -11.77
CA ASN A 68 -7.45 4.85 -12.73
C ASN A 68 -6.43 3.70 -12.79
N ILE A 69 -6.53 2.71 -11.90
CA ILE A 69 -5.59 1.60 -11.81
C ILE A 69 -6.20 0.27 -12.28
N GLU A 70 -5.34 -0.69 -12.62
CA GLU A 70 -5.66 -2.08 -12.90
C GLU A 70 -5.52 -2.96 -11.65
N SER A 71 -4.54 -2.65 -10.80
CA SER A 71 -4.24 -3.46 -9.61
C SER A 71 -3.62 -2.65 -8.47
N VAL A 72 -3.71 -3.22 -7.26
CA VAL A 72 -3.08 -2.68 -6.06
C VAL A 72 -1.88 -3.56 -5.72
N VAL A 73 -0.72 -2.93 -5.58
CA VAL A 73 0.52 -3.56 -5.11
C VAL A 73 0.68 -3.22 -3.62
N ALA A 74 0.57 -4.23 -2.77
CA ALA A 74 0.61 -4.11 -1.32
C ALA A 74 1.94 -4.63 -0.78
N ILE A 75 2.70 -3.77 -0.12
CA ILE A 75 3.97 -4.07 0.54
C ILE A 75 3.69 -4.24 2.03
N LEU A 76 3.63 -5.48 2.49
CA LEU A 76 3.21 -5.79 3.85
C LEU A 76 4.41 -6.28 4.66
N GLU A 77 4.69 -5.61 5.77
CA GLU A 77 5.72 -6.07 6.68
C GLU A 77 5.34 -7.43 7.27
N THR A 78 6.31 -8.33 7.34
CA THR A 78 6.15 -9.64 7.97
C THR A 78 6.32 -9.53 9.48
N LYS A 79 5.74 -10.48 10.21
CA LYS A 79 5.92 -10.55 11.67
C LYS A 79 7.24 -11.21 12.09
N ASP A 80 7.93 -11.83 11.15
CA ASP A 80 9.10 -12.66 11.42
C ASP A 80 10.32 -11.80 11.74
N SER A 81 10.71 -11.86 13.02
CA SER A 81 11.94 -11.37 13.66
C SER A 81 12.56 -10.08 13.08
N GLN A 82 12.29 -8.97 13.76
CA GLN A 82 13.13 -7.77 13.69
C GLN A 82 14.39 -8.04 14.52
N ALA A 83 15.52 -8.35 13.87
CA ALA A 83 16.79 -7.92 14.45
C ALA A 83 16.78 -6.38 14.43
N GLU A 84 17.35 -5.70 15.44
CA GLU A 84 17.27 -4.24 15.57
C GLU A 84 17.53 -3.52 14.23
N GLY A 85 16.55 -2.71 13.78
CA GLY A 85 16.61 -1.94 12.53
C GLY A 85 16.39 -2.73 11.23
N THR A 86 16.10 -4.04 11.27
CA THR A 86 15.86 -4.85 10.06
C THR A 86 14.38 -5.18 9.88
N HIS A 87 13.80 -4.74 8.77
CA HIS A 87 12.39 -4.92 8.42
C HIS A 87 12.25 -5.79 7.17
N LYS A 88 11.45 -6.84 7.26
CA LYS A 88 11.14 -7.75 6.15
C LYS A 88 9.75 -7.43 5.59
N TYR A 89 9.66 -7.33 4.27
CA TYR A 89 8.42 -7.03 3.57
C TYR A 89 8.15 -8.10 2.52
N LYS A 90 6.86 -8.46 2.38
CA LYS A 90 6.37 -9.26 1.26
C LYS A 90 5.44 -8.41 0.40
N VAL A 91 5.64 -8.48 -0.91
CA VAL A 91 4.90 -7.71 -1.91
C VAL A 91 3.84 -8.59 -2.52
N TYR A 92 2.61 -8.09 -2.51
CA TYR A 92 1.44 -8.76 -3.07
C TYR A 92 0.80 -7.92 -4.16
N LYS A 93 0.27 -8.55 -5.20
CA LYS A 93 -0.60 -7.93 -6.19
C LYS A 93 -2.01 -8.46 -6.04
N VAL A 94 -2.98 -7.54 -6.05
CA VAL A 94 -4.41 -7.88 -6.14
C VAL A 94 -5.06 -7.06 -7.23
N SER A 95 -5.98 -7.67 -7.99
CA SER A 95 -6.72 -6.95 -9.02
C SER A 95 -7.63 -5.87 -8.41
N LYS A 96 -7.92 -4.82 -9.18
CA LYS A 96 -8.90 -3.80 -8.82
C LYS A 96 -10.25 -4.42 -8.50
N GLU A 97 -10.68 -5.44 -9.25
CA GLU A 97 -11.97 -6.10 -9.11
C GLU A 97 -12.05 -6.83 -7.76
N TRP A 98 -11.01 -7.60 -7.43
CA TRP A 98 -10.92 -8.28 -6.15
C TRP A 98 -10.86 -7.28 -4.99
N TYR A 99 -10.10 -6.19 -5.15
CA TYR A 99 -10.03 -5.12 -4.15
C TYR A 99 -11.40 -4.50 -3.91
N LYS A 100 -12.15 -4.18 -4.99
CA LYS A 100 -13.50 -3.62 -4.93
C LYS A 100 -14.50 -4.57 -4.27
N ALA A 101 -14.39 -5.89 -4.49
CA ALA A 101 -15.27 -6.87 -3.86
C ALA A 101 -15.03 -7.01 -2.34
N ASN A 102 -13.81 -6.73 -1.87
CA ASN A 102 -13.39 -6.95 -0.47
C ASN A 102 -13.23 -5.67 0.35
N MET A 103 -13.38 -4.50 -0.28
CA MET A 103 -13.14 -3.21 0.37
C MET A 103 -14.27 -2.82 1.33
N LYS A 104 -13.89 -2.12 2.40
CA LYS A 104 -14.82 -1.48 3.34
C LYS A 104 -14.53 0.02 3.39
N PRO A 105 -15.54 0.87 3.66
CA PRO A 105 -15.30 2.28 3.92
C PRO A 105 -14.29 2.46 5.05
N SER A 106 -13.45 3.51 4.96
CA SER A 106 -12.63 3.93 6.10
C SER A 106 -13.53 4.28 7.29
N ARG A 107 -12.98 4.18 8.50
CA ARG A 107 -13.65 4.56 9.76
C ARG A 107 -12.97 5.72 10.47
N SER A 108 -11.96 6.33 9.86
CA SER A 108 -11.12 7.35 10.52
C SER A 108 -11.79 8.72 10.62
N SER A 109 -12.60 9.12 9.64
CA SER A 109 -13.34 10.39 9.64
C SER A 109 -14.47 10.35 8.60
N PRO A 110 -15.51 11.21 8.69
CA PRO A 110 -16.58 11.26 7.70
C PRO A 110 -16.09 11.47 6.26
N SER A 111 -15.05 12.30 6.08
CA SER A 111 -14.42 12.52 4.77
C SER A 111 -13.73 11.26 4.25
N ALA A 112 -12.96 10.56 5.11
CA ALA A 112 -12.30 9.32 4.73
C ALA A 112 -13.29 8.18 4.48
N THR A 113 -14.40 8.12 5.21
CA THR A 113 -15.47 7.14 4.98
C THR A 113 -16.05 7.27 3.57
N ARG A 114 -16.25 8.51 3.09
CA ARG A 114 -16.75 8.76 1.74
C ARG A 114 -15.73 8.36 0.66
N ASN A 115 -14.48 8.77 0.83
CA ASN A 115 -13.49 8.78 -0.25
C ASN A 115 -12.52 7.59 -0.26
N THR A 116 -12.30 6.94 0.88
CA THR A 116 -11.27 5.90 1.03
C THR A 116 -11.90 4.53 1.24
N ARG A 117 -11.34 3.55 0.55
CA ARG A 117 -11.75 2.16 0.60
C ARG A 117 -10.57 1.32 1.09
N MET A 118 -10.82 0.59 2.16
CA MET A 118 -9.81 -0.16 2.89
C MET A 118 -10.00 -1.66 2.73
N VAL A 119 -8.92 -2.39 2.50
CA VAL A 119 -8.90 -3.86 2.51
C VAL A 119 -7.98 -4.32 3.63
N ARG A 120 -8.38 -5.38 4.34
CA ARG A 120 -7.57 -5.96 5.42
C ARG A 120 -6.30 -6.61 4.85
N CYS A 121 -5.16 -6.31 5.46
CA CYS A 121 -3.86 -6.88 5.09
C CYS A 121 -3.88 -8.42 5.13
N ASN A 122 -4.60 -9.03 6.08
CA ASN A 122 -4.71 -10.49 6.15
C ASN A 122 -5.44 -11.11 4.95
N LEU A 123 -6.44 -10.42 4.37
CA LEU A 123 -7.09 -10.91 3.16
C LEU A 123 -6.14 -10.84 1.96
N ILE A 124 -5.36 -9.75 1.85
CA ILE A 124 -4.35 -9.60 0.81
C ILE A 124 -3.27 -10.68 0.95
N ARG A 125 -2.79 -10.97 2.16
CA ARG A 125 -1.82 -12.06 2.40
C ARG A 125 -2.34 -13.43 1.97
N LYS A 126 -3.66 -13.65 2.07
CA LYS A 126 -4.30 -14.95 1.74
C LYS A 126 -4.59 -15.10 0.24
N HIS A 127 -4.94 -14.02 -0.44
CA HIS A 127 -5.49 -14.08 -1.81
C HIS A 127 -4.65 -13.32 -2.85
N GLY A 128 -3.70 -12.50 -2.42
CA GLY A 128 -2.83 -11.77 -3.30
C GLY A 128 -1.77 -12.67 -3.92
N GLU A 129 -1.47 -12.41 -5.18
CA GLU A 129 -0.32 -12.98 -5.87
C GLU A 129 0.95 -12.42 -5.25
N VAL A 130 1.89 -13.28 -4.83
CA VAL A 130 3.17 -12.84 -4.28
C VAL A 130 4.09 -12.46 -5.44
N LEU A 131 4.53 -11.20 -5.48
CA LEU A 131 5.46 -10.73 -6.50
C LEU A 131 6.91 -10.98 -6.09
N CYS A 132 7.26 -10.60 -4.86
CA CYS A 132 8.59 -10.76 -4.29
C CYS A 132 8.56 -10.50 -2.78
N ASP A 133 9.70 -10.67 -2.14
CA ASP A 133 10.00 -10.22 -0.80
C ASP A 133 11.34 -9.47 -0.79
N PHE A 134 11.49 -8.56 0.16
CA PHE A 134 12.75 -7.83 0.35
C PHE A 134 12.94 -7.46 1.81
N THR A 135 14.20 -7.21 2.15
CA THR A 135 14.62 -6.76 3.48
C THR A 135 15.18 -5.35 3.38
N CYS A 136 14.76 -4.49 4.29
CA CYS A 136 15.25 -3.13 4.41
C CYS A 136 15.84 -2.90 5.81
N HIS A 137 16.88 -2.07 5.87
CA HIS A 137 17.42 -1.56 7.12
C HIS A 137 16.94 -0.10 7.26
N PHE A 138 16.01 0.16 8.16
CA PHE A 138 15.44 1.48 8.42
C PHE A 138 15.50 1.80 9.91
#